data_AF-A0A7C4R6V2-F1
#
_entry.id   AF-A0A7C4R6V2-F1
#
_cell.length_a   1.000
_cell.length_b   1.000
_cell.length_c   1.000
_cell.angle_alpha   90.00
_cell.angle_beta   90.00
_cell.angle_gamma   90.00
#
_symmetry.space_group_name_H-M   'P 1'
#
loop_
_entity.id
_entity.type
_entity.pdbx_description
1 polymer ?
#
loop_
_entity_poly.entity_id
_entity_poly.type
_entity_poly.pdbx_seq_one_letter_code
_entity_poly.pdbx_strand_id
1 'polypeptide(L)'
;MKVSSMPLAGDLDKLVNAVLSKAKEEAESIIAKAKDEAEKYIKSVVEESRRKAEKEASELIRKRRSEALSKRRSEVARARTDVTRELLGFKEKLIEGVVEEVKREVQAIVRTKEYEERLVDMIKEAVRVLGGGVVEVKLNKRDRGLGLDLTAIASELSQELGRPVELRLASEPGNFTGGLIAKSLEAGIEVDYTVEGILERKWKRLRSEVAKILFSES
;
A
#
# COMPACT_ATOMS: atom_id res chain seq x y z
N MET A 1 -40.49 -89.15 84.40
CA MET A 1 -39.26 -88.42 84.77
C MET A 1 -38.51 -88.10 83.49
N LYS A 2 -38.16 -86.82 83.32
CA LYS A 2 -36.99 -86.38 82.56
C LYS A 2 -36.99 -86.46 81.02
N VAL A 3 -36.81 -85.24 80.48
CA VAL A 3 -36.19 -84.81 79.21
C VAL A 3 -37.04 -84.90 77.94
N SER A 4 -37.86 -83.85 77.79
CA SER A 4 -38.00 -83.05 76.57
C SER A 4 -36.86 -83.26 75.56
N SER A 5 -37.08 -84.05 74.51
CA SER A 5 -36.27 -83.96 73.28
C SER A 5 -37.08 -83.21 72.22
N MET A 6 -37.11 -81.89 72.38
CA MET A 6 -37.54 -80.94 71.35
C MET A 6 -36.80 -81.20 70.01
N PRO A 7 -37.37 -80.83 68.85
CA PRO A 7 -36.93 -81.26 67.52
C PRO A 7 -35.66 -80.50 67.07
N LEU A 8 -34.53 -80.81 67.69
CA LEU A 8 -33.24 -80.15 67.43
C LEU A 8 -32.77 -80.26 65.96
N ALA A 9 -33.08 -81.37 65.27
CA ALA A 9 -32.67 -81.57 63.87
C ALA A 9 -33.53 -80.75 62.89
N GLY A 10 -34.86 -80.76 63.07
CA GLY A 10 -35.78 -80.04 62.18
C GLY A 10 -35.74 -78.52 62.32
N ASP A 11 -35.34 -78.00 63.48
CA ASP A 11 -35.11 -76.55 63.68
C ASP A 11 -33.73 -76.10 63.18
N LEU A 12 -32.71 -76.96 63.23
CA LEU A 12 -31.38 -76.67 62.68
C LEU A 12 -31.39 -76.60 61.15
N ASP A 13 -32.07 -77.53 60.47
CA ASP A 13 -32.19 -77.52 59.01
C ASP A 13 -32.96 -76.29 58.49
N LYS A 14 -33.98 -75.84 59.23
CA LYS A 14 -34.70 -74.59 58.92
C LYS A 14 -33.80 -73.37 59.09
N LEU A 15 -32.97 -73.34 60.13
CA LEU A 15 -32.01 -72.26 60.36
C LEU A 15 -30.95 -72.20 59.25
N VAL A 16 -30.40 -73.36 58.86
CA VAL A 16 -29.40 -73.46 57.78
C VAL A 16 -30.00 -73.01 56.44
N ASN A 17 -31.21 -73.45 56.11
CA ASN A 17 -31.91 -73.02 54.90
C ASN A 17 -32.25 -71.53 54.92
N ALA A 18 -32.65 -70.98 56.07
CA ALA A 18 -32.89 -69.55 56.21
C ALA A 18 -31.61 -68.71 56.03
N VAL A 19 -30.48 -69.17 56.57
CA VAL A 19 -29.17 -68.52 56.39
C VAL A 19 -28.72 -68.59 54.93
N LEU A 20 -28.86 -69.74 54.27
CA LEU A 20 -28.52 -69.91 52.86
C LEU A 20 -29.41 -69.08 51.93
N SER A 21 -30.72 -69.02 52.20
CA SER A 21 -31.66 -68.19 51.44
C SER A 21 -31.31 -66.71 51.59
N LYS A 22 -31.04 -66.26 52.82
CA LYS A 22 -30.66 -64.88 53.10
C LYS A 22 -29.32 -64.52 52.46
N ALA A 23 -28.32 -65.41 52.53
CA ALA A 23 -27.03 -65.20 51.86
C ALA A 23 -27.17 -65.14 50.34
N LYS A 24 -28.08 -65.93 49.75
CA LYS A 24 -28.37 -65.89 48.32
C LYS A 24 -29.08 -64.58 47.92
N GLU A 25 -30.08 -64.15 48.67
CA GLU A 25 -30.77 -62.87 48.45
C GLU A 25 -29.79 -61.68 48.59
N GLU A 26 -28.91 -61.72 49.59
CA GLU A 26 -27.86 -60.71 49.76
C GLU A 26 -26.88 -60.71 48.59
N ALA A 27 -26.43 -61.88 48.11
CA ALA A 27 -25.55 -61.99 46.95
C ALA A 27 -26.22 -61.47 45.66
N GLU A 28 -27.49 -61.83 45.43
CA GLU A 28 -28.27 -61.33 44.28
C GLU A 28 -28.45 -59.81 44.35
N SER A 29 -28.73 -59.26 45.54
CA SER A 29 -28.84 -57.81 45.78
C SER A 29 -27.52 -57.09 45.50
N ILE A 30 -26.39 -57.65 45.95
CA ILE A 30 -25.05 -57.09 45.69
C ILE A 30 -24.76 -57.09 44.19
N ILE A 31 -25.04 -58.19 43.48
CA ILE A 31 -24.82 -58.29 42.03
C ILE A 31 -25.72 -57.30 41.27
N ALA A 32 -26.98 -57.17 41.67
CA ALA A 32 -27.91 -56.22 41.06
C ALA A 32 -27.44 -54.77 41.22
N LYS A 33 -26.99 -54.39 42.44
CA LYS A 33 -26.43 -53.06 42.71
C LYS A 33 -25.16 -52.81 41.90
N ALA A 34 -24.23 -53.77 41.87
CA ALA A 34 -23.00 -53.64 41.11
C ALA A 34 -23.26 -53.47 39.60
N LYS A 35 -24.26 -54.16 39.04
CA LYS A 35 -24.68 -53.99 37.65
C LYS A 35 -25.28 -52.61 37.38
N ASP A 36 -26.18 -52.14 38.25
CA ASP A 36 -26.79 -50.80 38.13
C ASP A 36 -25.74 -49.69 38.23
N GLU A 37 -24.79 -49.81 39.17
CA GLU A 37 -23.67 -48.88 39.31
C GLU A 37 -22.75 -48.89 38.08
N ALA A 38 -22.42 -50.07 37.55
CA ALA A 38 -21.63 -50.20 36.33
C ALA A 38 -22.33 -49.57 35.11
N GLU A 39 -23.64 -49.80 34.95
CA GLU A 39 -24.42 -49.18 33.88
C GLU A 39 -24.47 -47.66 33.99
N LYS A 40 -24.67 -47.13 35.20
CA LYS A 40 -24.66 -45.69 35.45
C LYS A 40 -23.29 -45.07 35.14
N TYR A 41 -22.22 -45.74 35.54
CA TYR A 41 -20.86 -45.30 35.26
C TYR A 41 -20.55 -45.31 33.76
N ILE A 42 -20.92 -46.39 33.04
CA ILE A 42 -20.74 -46.45 31.58
C ILE A 42 -21.52 -45.33 30.90
N LYS A 43 -22.79 -45.12 31.28
CA LYS A 43 -23.61 -44.03 30.73
C LYS A 43 -22.98 -42.66 30.98
N SER A 44 -22.45 -42.40 32.18
CA SER A 44 -21.81 -41.13 32.49
C SER A 44 -20.53 -40.91 31.68
N VAL A 45 -19.68 -41.94 31.54
CA VAL A 45 -18.44 -41.86 30.75
C VAL A 45 -18.73 -41.62 29.27
N VAL A 46 -19.74 -42.31 28.72
CA VAL A 46 -20.15 -42.12 27.31
C VAL A 46 -20.68 -40.71 27.09
N GLU A 47 -21.54 -40.21 27.97
CA GLU A 47 -22.11 -38.86 27.87
C GLU A 47 -21.03 -37.78 28.01
N GLU A 48 -20.10 -37.92 28.96
CA GLU A 48 -18.98 -36.98 29.13
C GLU A 48 -18.06 -36.99 27.90
N SER A 49 -17.72 -38.18 27.40
CA SER A 49 -16.88 -38.33 26.19
C SER A 49 -17.57 -37.70 24.97
N ARG A 50 -18.88 -37.90 24.83
CA ARG A 50 -19.68 -37.29 23.77
C ARG A 50 -19.68 -35.77 23.88
N ARG A 51 -19.95 -35.21 25.06
CA ARG A 51 -19.93 -33.75 25.28
C ARG A 51 -18.55 -33.15 24.98
N LYS A 52 -17.48 -33.84 25.37
CA LYS A 52 -16.11 -33.40 25.08
C LYS A 52 -15.86 -33.40 23.56
N ALA A 53 -16.22 -34.48 22.87
CA ALA A 53 -16.08 -34.57 21.42
C ALA A 53 -16.92 -33.50 20.67
N GLU A 54 -18.16 -33.27 21.10
CA GLU A 54 -19.03 -32.22 20.52
C GLU A 54 -18.44 -30.82 20.74
N LYS A 55 -17.90 -30.55 21.94
CA LYS A 55 -17.25 -29.28 22.24
C LYS A 55 -16.01 -29.06 21.37
N GLU A 56 -15.11 -30.02 21.31
CA GLU A 56 -13.88 -29.95 20.49
C GLU A 56 -14.22 -29.79 19.00
N ALA A 57 -15.21 -30.53 18.50
CA ALA A 57 -15.70 -30.39 17.13
C ALA A 57 -16.26 -28.98 16.86
N SER A 58 -17.06 -28.45 17.78
CA SER A 58 -17.64 -27.11 17.65
C SER A 58 -16.57 -26.01 17.64
N GLU A 59 -15.55 -26.12 18.50
CA GLU A 59 -14.43 -25.19 18.58
C GLU A 59 -13.58 -25.23 17.31
N LEU A 60 -13.28 -26.44 16.82
CA LEU A 60 -12.57 -26.64 15.56
C LEU A 60 -13.33 -26.03 14.38
N ILE A 61 -14.64 -26.31 14.26
CA ILE A 61 -15.48 -25.74 13.19
C ILE A 61 -15.49 -24.22 13.28
N ARG A 62 -15.68 -23.65 14.47
CA ARG A 62 -15.68 -22.20 14.67
C ARG A 62 -14.35 -21.58 14.25
N LYS A 63 -13.23 -22.19 14.65
CA LYS A 63 -11.89 -21.74 14.28
C LYS A 63 -11.69 -21.79 12.77
N ARG A 64 -11.99 -22.93 12.13
CA ARG A 64 -11.89 -23.09 10.67
C ARG A 64 -12.76 -22.11 9.90
N ARG A 65 -13.99 -21.86 10.37
CA ARG A 65 -14.89 -20.88 9.76
C ARG A 65 -14.34 -19.46 9.85
N SER A 66 -13.78 -19.09 11.00
CA SER A 66 -13.13 -17.78 11.20
C SER A 66 -11.91 -17.62 10.29
N GLU A 67 -11.04 -18.62 10.22
CA GLU A 67 -9.87 -18.66 9.34
C GLU A 67 -10.27 -18.52 7.86
N ALA A 68 -11.27 -19.29 7.41
CA ALA A 68 -11.76 -19.23 6.04
C ALA A 68 -12.36 -17.86 5.69
N LEU A 69 -13.13 -17.25 6.60
CA LEU A 69 -13.69 -15.92 6.40
C LEU A 69 -12.59 -14.85 6.33
N SER A 70 -11.59 -14.93 7.21
CA SER A 70 -10.43 -14.02 7.22
C SER A 70 -9.63 -14.14 5.92
N LYS A 71 -9.34 -15.37 5.48
CA LYS A 71 -8.65 -15.63 4.23
C LYS A 71 -9.40 -15.07 3.03
N ARG A 72 -10.71 -15.35 2.92
CA ARG A 72 -11.57 -14.80 1.86
C ARG A 72 -11.54 -13.27 1.85
N ARG A 73 -11.66 -12.63 3.02
CA ARG A 73 -11.59 -11.17 3.14
C ARG A 73 -10.23 -10.63 2.67
N SER A 74 -9.15 -11.29 3.06
CA SER A 74 -7.79 -10.90 2.64
C SER A 74 -7.60 -11.04 1.13
N GLU A 75 -8.07 -12.14 0.53
CA GLU A 75 -7.99 -12.36 -0.92
C GLU A 75 -8.76 -11.30 -1.71
N VAL A 76 -10.00 -10.99 -1.29
CA VAL A 76 -10.79 -9.93 -1.92
C VAL A 76 -10.13 -8.55 -1.77
N ALA A 77 -9.59 -8.25 -0.59
CA ALA A 77 -8.88 -7.00 -0.36
C ALA A 77 -7.63 -6.89 -1.25
N ARG A 78 -6.84 -7.96 -1.36
CA ARG A 78 -5.67 -8.03 -2.25
C ARG A 78 -6.06 -7.80 -3.70
N ALA A 79 -7.06 -8.54 -4.20
CA ALA A 79 -7.52 -8.38 -5.57
C ALA A 79 -7.97 -6.94 -5.88
N ARG A 80 -8.67 -6.27 -4.95
CA ARG A 80 -9.06 -4.86 -5.11
C ARG A 80 -7.86 -3.91 -5.15
N THR A 81 -6.87 -4.14 -4.30
CA THR A 81 -5.64 -3.35 -4.28
C THR A 81 -4.86 -3.54 -5.58
N ASP A 82 -4.78 -4.77 -6.08
CA ASP A 82 -4.07 -5.10 -7.33
C ASP A 82 -4.72 -4.41 -8.53
N VAL A 83 -6.05 -4.48 -8.65
CA VAL A 83 -6.80 -3.78 -9.71
C VAL A 83 -6.60 -2.26 -9.62
N THR A 84 -6.70 -1.69 -8.42
CA THR A 84 -6.47 -0.25 -8.22
C THR A 84 -5.05 0.15 -8.63
N ARG A 85 -4.06 -0.66 -8.25
CA ARG A 85 -2.64 -0.44 -8.59
C ARG A 85 -2.42 -0.49 -10.10
N GLU A 86 -3.00 -1.48 -10.77
CA GLU A 86 -2.89 -1.63 -12.22
C GLU A 86 -3.55 -0.45 -12.95
N LEU A 87 -4.74 -0.03 -12.51
CA LEU A 87 -5.44 1.13 -13.06
C LEU A 87 -4.61 2.42 -12.90
N LEU A 88 -4.08 2.67 -11.71
CA LEU A 88 -3.21 3.84 -11.46
C LEU A 88 -1.95 3.78 -12.30
N GLY A 89 -1.33 2.61 -12.44
CA GLY A 89 -0.17 2.42 -13.31
C GLY A 89 -0.48 2.69 -14.79
N PHE A 90 -1.65 2.28 -15.26
CA PHE A 90 -2.08 2.59 -16.63
C PHE A 90 -2.36 4.08 -16.83
N LYS A 91 -3.03 4.73 -15.88
CA LYS A 91 -3.24 6.18 -15.89
C LYS A 91 -1.92 6.95 -15.93
N GLU A 92 -0.93 6.52 -15.14
CA GLU A 92 0.40 7.15 -15.16
C GLU A 92 1.04 7.06 -16.55
N LYS A 93 1.01 5.88 -17.18
CA LYS A 93 1.57 5.70 -18.52
C LYS A 93 0.92 6.61 -19.57
N LEU A 94 -0.37 6.86 -19.46
CA LEU A 94 -1.07 7.79 -20.36
C LEU A 94 -0.61 9.23 -20.13
N ILE A 95 -0.46 9.65 -18.87
CA ILE A 95 0.09 10.95 -18.51
C ILE A 95 1.53 11.09 -19.03
N GLU A 96 2.38 10.08 -18.83
CA GLU A 96 3.74 10.02 -19.36
C GLU A 96 3.76 10.14 -20.89
N GLY A 97 2.84 9.47 -21.58
CA GLY A 97 2.68 9.58 -23.03
C GLY A 97 2.42 11.02 -23.49
N VAL A 98 1.58 11.77 -22.76
CA VAL A 98 1.34 13.20 -23.06
C VAL A 98 2.62 14.02 -22.86
N VAL A 99 3.39 13.76 -21.81
CA VAL A 99 4.66 14.46 -21.57
C VAL A 99 5.64 14.22 -22.72
N GLU A 100 5.75 12.98 -23.17
CA GLU A 100 6.64 12.63 -24.27
C GLU A 100 6.21 13.26 -25.60
N GLU A 101 4.91 13.43 -25.83
CA GLU A 101 4.41 14.15 -27.01
C GLU A 101 4.73 15.65 -26.93
N VAL A 102 4.51 16.27 -25.76
CA VAL A 102 4.89 17.68 -25.53
C VAL A 102 6.39 17.89 -25.77
N LYS A 103 7.24 16.97 -25.28
CA LYS A 103 8.70 17.03 -25.53
C LYS A 103 9.02 16.98 -27.02
N ARG A 104 8.35 16.13 -27.79
CA ARG A 104 8.53 16.04 -29.25
C ARG A 104 8.13 17.32 -29.97
N GLU A 105 6.99 17.88 -29.62
CA GLU A 105 6.52 19.17 -30.16
C GLU A 105 7.50 20.30 -29.84
N VAL A 106 8.00 20.36 -28.61
CA VAL A 106 9.01 21.36 -28.24
C VAL A 106 10.31 21.17 -29.01
N GLN A 107 10.76 19.93 -29.25
CA GLN A 107 11.93 19.66 -30.09
C GLN A 107 11.76 20.16 -31.54
N ALA A 108 10.54 20.21 -32.05
CA ALA A 108 10.26 20.81 -33.36
C ALA A 108 10.32 22.34 -33.28
N ILE A 109 9.71 22.95 -32.26
CA ILE A 109 9.66 24.41 -32.07
C ILE A 109 11.07 25.00 -31.92
N VAL A 110 11.97 24.38 -31.15
CA VAL A 110 13.33 24.90 -30.90
C VAL A 110 14.22 24.98 -32.16
N ARG A 111 13.73 24.53 -33.32
CA ARG A 111 14.41 24.62 -34.62
C ARG A 111 13.82 25.70 -35.53
N THR A 112 12.82 26.43 -35.06
CA THR A 112 12.11 27.46 -35.83
C THR A 112 12.74 28.84 -35.61
N LYS A 113 12.46 29.78 -36.52
CA LYS A 113 12.87 31.19 -36.36
C LYS A 113 12.13 31.89 -35.21
N GLU A 114 10.86 31.52 -35.01
CA GLU A 114 10.06 32.03 -33.89
C GLU A 114 10.70 31.72 -32.52
N TYR A 115 11.36 30.55 -32.42
CA TYR A 115 12.12 30.21 -31.22
C TYR A 115 13.34 31.12 -31.00
N GLU A 116 14.03 31.56 -32.05
CA GLU A 116 15.16 32.48 -31.92
C GLU A 116 14.73 33.81 -31.31
N GLU A 117 13.63 34.39 -31.81
CA GLU A 117 13.02 35.60 -31.26
C GLU A 117 12.61 35.38 -29.80
N ARG A 118 11.97 34.24 -29.51
CA ARG A 118 11.58 33.90 -28.13
C ARG A 118 12.78 33.70 -27.20
N LEU A 119 13.90 33.17 -27.70
CA LEU A 119 15.11 32.99 -26.90
C LEU A 119 15.70 34.35 -26.49
N VAL A 120 15.67 35.35 -27.38
CA VAL A 120 16.04 36.73 -27.05
C VAL A 120 15.15 37.29 -25.94
N ASP A 121 13.84 37.11 -26.04
CA ASP A 121 12.91 37.53 -24.98
C ASP A 121 13.20 36.82 -23.64
N MET A 122 13.50 35.53 -23.67
CA MET A 122 13.85 34.76 -22.47
C MET A 122 15.13 35.26 -21.82
N ILE A 123 16.14 35.65 -22.61
CA ILE A 123 17.37 36.30 -22.09
C ILE A 123 16.99 37.62 -21.39
N LYS A 124 16.16 38.45 -22.03
CA LYS A 124 15.70 39.73 -21.45
C LYS A 124 14.93 39.52 -20.15
N GLU A 125 13.97 38.61 -20.13
CA GLU A 125 13.20 38.22 -18.94
C GLU A 125 14.13 37.75 -17.81
N ALA A 126 15.11 36.89 -18.10
CA ALA A 126 16.05 36.38 -17.11
C ALA A 126 16.89 37.51 -16.47
N VAL A 127 17.38 38.45 -17.27
CA VAL A 127 18.18 39.58 -16.79
C VAL A 127 17.34 40.55 -15.95
N ARG A 128 16.07 40.79 -16.34
CA ARG A 128 15.14 41.59 -15.53
C ARG A 128 14.93 40.98 -14.15
N VAL A 129 14.74 39.66 -14.08
CA VAL A 129 14.60 38.95 -12.80
C VAL A 129 15.87 39.07 -11.94
N LEU A 130 17.05 39.04 -12.57
CA LEU A 130 18.33 39.19 -11.88
C LEU A 130 18.68 40.65 -11.51
N GLY A 131 17.97 41.65 -12.03
CA GLY A 131 18.19 43.07 -11.73
C GLY A 131 19.46 43.67 -12.38
N GLY A 132 19.88 43.13 -13.52
CA GLY A 132 21.04 43.61 -14.28
C GLY A 132 22.41 43.27 -13.67
N GLY A 133 23.44 44.09 -13.96
CA GLY A 133 24.83 43.81 -13.59
C GLY A 133 25.53 42.85 -14.55
N VAL A 134 26.57 42.18 -14.07
CA VAL A 134 27.29 41.15 -14.86
C VAL A 134 26.54 39.81 -14.78
N VAL A 135 25.95 39.40 -15.89
CA VAL A 135 25.16 38.17 -16.03
C VAL A 135 25.84 37.20 -16.99
N GLU A 136 26.16 36.00 -16.49
CA GLU A 136 26.60 34.89 -17.31
C GLU A 136 25.37 34.14 -17.87
N VAL A 137 25.33 33.96 -19.18
CA VAL A 137 24.28 33.27 -19.93
C VAL A 137 24.83 31.95 -20.46
N LYS A 138 24.24 30.86 -20.02
CA LYS A 138 24.55 29.51 -20.50
C LYS A 138 23.48 29.08 -21.49
N LEU A 139 23.90 28.86 -22.73
CA LEU A 139 23.11 28.30 -23.83
C LEU A 139 23.62 26.90 -24.20
N ASN A 140 22.78 26.10 -24.86
CA ASN A 140 23.22 24.84 -25.46
C ASN A 140 24.09 25.07 -26.71
N LYS A 141 24.68 24.00 -27.25
CA LYS A 141 25.61 24.10 -28.39
C LYS A 141 24.96 24.68 -29.66
N ARG A 142 23.69 24.34 -29.93
CA ARG A 142 22.95 24.83 -31.11
C ARG A 142 22.67 26.32 -30.99
N ASP A 143 22.15 26.74 -29.84
CA ASP A 143 21.65 28.10 -29.63
C ASP A 143 22.78 29.13 -29.55
N ARG A 144 23.98 28.71 -29.12
CA ARG A 144 25.21 29.51 -29.27
C ARG A 144 25.54 29.83 -30.72
N GLY A 145 25.17 28.94 -31.65
CA GLY A 145 25.43 29.11 -33.08
C GLY A 145 24.47 30.07 -33.78
N LEU A 146 23.42 30.57 -33.08
CA LEU A 146 22.44 31.50 -33.64
C LEU A 146 22.99 32.92 -33.83
N GLY A 147 24.15 33.24 -33.26
CA GLY A 147 24.77 34.56 -33.45
C GLY A 147 24.00 35.70 -32.79
N LEU A 148 23.35 35.43 -31.65
CA LEU A 148 22.58 36.43 -30.89
C LEU A 148 23.45 37.65 -30.52
N ASP A 149 22.94 38.85 -30.81
CA ASP A 149 23.60 40.10 -30.45
C ASP A 149 23.39 40.43 -28.96
N LEU A 150 24.19 39.78 -28.11
CA LEU A 150 24.15 40.00 -26.67
C LEU A 150 24.52 41.44 -26.29
N THR A 151 25.30 42.14 -27.11
CA THR A 151 25.69 43.53 -26.84
C THR A 151 24.51 44.48 -27.05
N ALA A 152 23.74 44.29 -28.12
CA ALA A 152 22.50 45.04 -28.33
C ALA A 152 21.47 44.77 -27.21
N ILE A 153 21.28 43.49 -26.84
CA ILE A 153 20.38 43.10 -25.74
C ILE A 153 20.81 43.76 -24.42
N ALA A 154 22.11 43.73 -24.10
CA ALA A 154 22.64 44.34 -22.89
C ALA A 154 22.46 45.87 -22.86
N SER A 155 22.65 46.55 -24.00
CA SER A 155 22.45 47.99 -24.12
C SER A 155 20.99 48.39 -23.89
N GLU A 156 20.05 47.65 -24.50
CA GLU A 156 18.60 47.86 -24.31
C GLU A 156 18.21 47.70 -22.84
N LEU A 157 18.63 46.61 -22.21
CA LEU A 157 18.32 46.34 -20.79
C LEU A 157 19.01 47.32 -19.85
N SER A 158 20.18 47.84 -20.20
CA SER A 158 20.86 48.86 -19.39
C SER A 158 20.08 50.16 -19.34
N GLN A 159 19.48 50.56 -20.47
CA GLN A 159 18.61 51.73 -20.55
C GLN A 159 17.30 51.48 -19.79
N GLU A 160 16.70 50.31 -19.97
CA GLU A 160 15.44 49.92 -19.32
C GLU A 160 15.55 49.89 -17.79
N LEU A 161 16.63 49.28 -17.26
CA LEU A 161 16.82 49.05 -15.83
C LEU A 161 17.51 50.22 -15.11
N GLY A 162 18.01 51.22 -15.84
CA GLY A 162 18.77 52.33 -15.27
C GLY A 162 20.08 51.91 -14.60
N ARG A 163 20.64 50.76 -14.99
CA ARG A 163 21.84 50.14 -14.41
C ARG A 163 22.67 49.49 -15.51
N PRO A 164 24.02 49.51 -15.44
CA PRO A 164 24.86 48.76 -16.38
C PRO A 164 24.53 47.27 -16.39
N VAL A 165 24.35 46.71 -17.59
CA VAL A 165 24.19 45.27 -17.85
C VAL A 165 25.33 44.81 -18.73
N GLU A 166 26.01 43.74 -18.32
CA GLU A 166 27.00 43.05 -19.13
C GLU A 166 26.60 41.58 -19.27
N LEU A 167 26.43 41.10 -20.51
CA LEU A 167 26.10 39.70 -20.79
C LEU A 167 27.34 38.96 -21.25
N ARG A 168 27.66 37.85 -20.59
CA ARG A 168 28.78 36.96 -20.95
C ARG A 168 28.26 35.58 -21.28
N LEU A 169 28.74 34.95 -22.33
CA LEU A 169 28.45 33.54 -22.56
C LEU A 169 29.29 32.67 -21.61
N ALA A 170 28.64 31.69 -20.96
CA ALA A 170 29.35 30.69 -20.19
C ALA A 170 30.36 29.93 -21.08
N SER A 171 31.51 29.52 -20.53
CA SER A 171 32.52 28.78 -21.29
C SER A 171 31.96 27.47 -21.85
N GLU A 172 31.30 26.67 -21.01
CA GLU A 172 30.76 25.37 -21.39
C GLU A 172 29.28 25.41 -21.78
N PRO A 173 28.89 24.77 -22.91
CA PRO A 173 27.49 24.68 -23.31
C PRO A 173 26.67 23.87 -22.31
N GLY A 174 25.39 24.23 -22.18
CA GLY A 174 24.42 23.44 -21.44
C GLY A 174 23.96 22.19 -22.18
N ASN A 175 23.54 21.18 -21.42
CA ASN A 175 22.93 19.97 -21.94
C ASN A 175 21.41 20.01 -21.74
N PHE A 176 20.72 20.80 -22.55
CA PHE A 176 19.28 20.99 -22.52
C PHE A 176 18.73 21.26 -23.93
N THR A 177 17.45 20.97 -24.14
CA THR A 177 16.78 21.02 -25.45
C THR A 177 16.74 22.43 -26.04
N GLY A 178 16.61 23.44 -25.17
CA GLY A 178 16.59 24.86 -25.52
C GLY A 178 16.42 25.75 -24.29
N GLY A 179 16.32 27.05 -24.51
CA GLY A 179 16.27 28.07 -23.48
C GLY A 179 17.66 28.45 -22.98
N LEU A 180 17.72 28.93 -21.73
CA LEU A 180 18.95 29.37 -21.12
C LEU A 180 18.97 29.15 -19.60
N ILE A 181 20.17 29.18 -19.04
CA ILE A 181 20.39 29.42 -17.62
C ILE A 181 21.14 30.75 -17.52
N ALA A 182 20.66 31.68 -16.70
CA ALA A 182 21.33 32.96 -16.45
C ALA A 182 21.75 33.06 -15.00
N LYS A 183 23.00 33.47 -14.76
CA LYS A 183 23.59 33.60 -13.43
C LYS A 183 24.16 34.99 -13.23
N SER A 184 23.72 35.68 -12.18
CA SER A 184 24.36 36.91 -11.74
C SER A 184 25.70 36.58 -11.08
N LEU A 185 26.80 37.11 -11.62
CA LEU A 185 28.13 36.92 -11.06
C LEU A 185 28.36 37.76 -9.79
N GLU A 186 27.55 38.79 -9.60
CA GLU A 186 27.60 39.66 -8.43
C GLU A 186 26.80 39.10 -7.26
N ALA A 187 25.55 38.70 -7.52
CA ALA A 187 24.63 38.21 -6.48
C ALA A 187 24.76 36.70 -6.23
N GLY A 188 25.37 35.95 -7.15
CA GLY A 188 25.46 34.49 -7.08
C GLY A 188 24.12 33.78 -7.30
N ILE A 189 23.10 34.49 -7.79
CA ILE A 189 21.75 33.96 -8.04
C ILE A 189 21.68 33.45 -9.48
N GLU A 190 21.02 32.30 -9.66
CA GLU A 190 20.79 31.68 -10.96
C GLU A 190 19.29 31.54 -11.23
N VAL A 191 18.89 31.78 -12.48
CA VAL A 191 17.54 31.56 -12.97
C VAL A 191 17.55 30.58 -14.14
N ASP A 192 16.64 29.61 -14.08
CA ASP A 192 16.52 28.53 -15.06
C ASP A 192 15.32 28.79 -15.99
N TYR A 193 15.64 29.17 -17.23
CA TYR A 193 14.70 29.32 -18.34
C TYR A 193 14.94 28.24 -19.40
N THR A 194 15.47 27.08 -19.03
CA THR A 194 15.54 25.94 -19.95
C THR A 194 14.13 25.44 -20.28
N VAL A 195 13.98 24.81 -21.44
CA VAL A 195 12.76 24.11 -21.81
C VAL A 195 12.35 23.12 -20.71
N GLU A 196 13.31 22.34 -20.22
CA GLU A 196 13.12 21.35 -19.16
C GLU A 196 12.65 22.01 -17.86
N GLY A 197 13.30 23.08 -17.41
CA GLY A 197 12.90 23.81 -16.21
C GLY A 197 11.51 24.45 -16.33
N ILE A 198 11.19 25.03 -17.50
CA ILE A 198 9.86 25.59 -17.76
C ILE A 198 8.80 24.48 -17.77
N LEU A 199 9.06 23.38 -18.47
CA LEU A 199 8.16 22.24 -18.53
C LEU A 199 7.94 21.65 -17.14
N GLU A 200 8.98 21.45 -16.33
CA GLU A 200 8.84 20.91 -14.97
C GLU A 200 7.94 21.82 -14.11
N ARG A 201 8.18 23.13 -14.13
CA ARG A 201 7.38 24.10 -13.35
C ARG A 201 5.94 24.15 -13.82
N LYS A 202 5.70 24.15 -15.13
CA LYS A 202 4.34 24.15 -15.69
C LYS A 202 3.64 22.82 -15.45
N TRP A 203 4.34 21.70 -15.59
CA TRP A 203 3.78 20.36 -15.46
C TRP A 203 3.28 20.08 -14.05
N LYS A 204 3.97 20.56 -13.02
CA LYS A 204 3.48 20.46 -11.62
C LYS A 204 2.06 21.00 -11.45
N ARG A 205 1.70 22.06 -12.18
CA ARG A 205 0.34 22.63 -12.19
C ARG A 205 -0.59 21.90 -13.17
N LEU A 206 -0.14 21.75 -14.42
CA LEU A 206 -0.94 21.22 -15.53
C LEU A 206 -1.28 19.73 -15.38
N ARG A 207 -0.47 18.95 -14.65
CA ARG A 207 -0.70 17.52 -14.47
C ARG A 207 -2.10 17.21 -13.94
N SER A 208 -2.60 18.04 -13.01
CA SER A 208 -3.95 17.88 -12.47
C SER A 208 -5.04 18.16 -13.52
N GLU A 209 -4.83 19.15 -14.39
CA GLU A 209 -5.74 19.49 -15.48
C GLU A 209 -5.74 18.41 -16.57
N VAL A 210 -4.55 17.93 -16.94
CA VAL A 210 -4.39 16.82 -17.90
C VAL A 210 -5.07 15.56 -17.38
N ALA A 211 -4.89 15.20 -16.10
CA ALA A 211 -5.57 14.06 -15.50
C ALA A 211 -7.09 14.20 -15.54
N LYS A 212 -7.63 15.40 -15.25
CA LYS A 212 -9.07 15.69 -15.35
C LYS A 212 -9.59 15.52 -16.77
N ILE A 213 -8.87 16.04 -17.77
CA ILE A 213 -9.26 15.94 -19.18
C ILE A 213 -9.22 14.48 -19.65
N LEU A 214 -8.14 13.75 -19.35
CA LEU A 214 -7.95 12.37 -19.83
C LEU A 214 -8.87 11.37 -19.15
N PHE A 215 -9.14 11.54 -17.86
CA PHE A 215 -9.84 10.53 -17.05
C PHE A 215 -11.24 10.93 -16.60
N SER A 216 -11.69 12.14 -16.94
CA SER A 216 -13.02 12.66 -16.55
C SER A 216 -13.30 12.52 -15.05
N GLU A 217 -12.27 12.67 -14.20
CA GLU A 217 -12.45 12.59 -12.75
C GLU A 217 -13.03 13.91 -12.23
N SER A 218 -14.31 13.84 -11.84
CA SER A 218 -14.89 14.70 -10.80
C SER A 218 -14.44 14.20 -9.42
#